data_AF-A0A3M1QYK1-F1
#
_entry.id   AF-A0A3M1QYK1-F1
#
_cell.length_a   1.000
_cell.length_b   1.000
_cell.length_c   1.000
_cell.angle_alpha   90.00
_cell.angle_beta   90.00
_cell.angle_gamma   90.00
#
_symmetry.space_group_name_H-M   'P 1'
#
loop_
_entity.id
_entity.type
_entity.pdbx_description
1 polymer ?
#
loop_
_entity_poly.entity_id
_entity_poly.type
_entity_poly.pdbx_seq_one_letter_code
_entity_poly.pdbx_strand_id
1 'polypeptide(L)'
;LVATLEEQEMVIARWAPAHLKGVLERWYWREGRRDYPLYQLWEDFCRYLYLPRLEAASVLQESVAEGVKGRDFFGYAQAREGERYAGLLFGASGTVYIDGESLIVHPEAAAAQLAREQATAPAGGGPAGGGAGPGSRPAPAGEAPPGGGAPPKARPLRRFHGAVELDPLRAGLALGQIAEEVIQHFTRKPDTRITLTLEIAAESTQGFDDTTRRTVVENARTLGFSHAEFEEE
;
A
#
# COMPACT_ATOMS: atom_id res chain seq x y z
N LEU A 1 26.51 -24.39 17.98
CA LEU A 1 26.47 -24.10 19.43
C LEU A 1 27.36 -22.89 19.71
N VAL A 2 26.93 -21.71 19.27
CA VAL A 2 27.48 -20.43 19.75
C VAL A 2 26.42 -19.91 20.70
N ALA A 3 26.48 -20.45 21.91
CA ALA A 3 25.58 -20.16 23.01
C ALA A 3 26.36 -19.31 24.02
N THR A 4 26.12 -18.02 23.97
CA THR A 4 26.36 -16.99 25.00
C THR A 4 25.57 -15.79 24.45
N LEU A 5 24.27 -15.63 24.77
CA LEU A 5 23.80 -15.08 26.05
C LEU A 5 24.70 -13.93 26.52
N GLU A 6 24.88 -12.92 25.67
CA GLU A 6 25.22 -11.57 26.14
C GLU A 6 23.95 -10.96 26.75
N GLU A 7 23.68 -11.38 28.00
CA GLU A 7 22.98 -10.53 28.95
C GLU A 7 23.71 -9.17 28.98
N GLN A 8 22.94 -8.09 28.83
CA GLN A 8 23.23 -6.66 29.08
C GLN A 8 23.11 -5.81 27.80
N GLU A 9 21.87 -5.33 27.56
CA GLU A 9 21.46 -4.36 26.53
C GLU A 9 21.29 -4.86 25.07
N MET A 10 20.68 -6.03 24.87
CA MET A 10 20.32 -6.50 23.52
C MET A 10 19.21 -5.65 22.90
N VAL A 11 19.60 -4.76 21.99
CA VAL A 11 18.71 -4.06 21.06
C VAL A 11 18.37 -5.01 19.90
N ILE A 12 17.08 -5.18 19.63
CA ILE A 12 16.59 -6.10 18.59
C ILE A 12 16.54 -5.36 17.25
N ALA A 13 17.46 -5.70 16.35
CA ALA A 13 17.56 -5.16 14.99
C ALA A 13 16.63 -5.86 13.97
N ARG A 14 16.24 -7.10 14.25
CA ARG A 14 15.29 -7.88 13.43
C ARG A 14 14.42 -8.73 14.32
N TRP A 15 13.12 -8.76 14.03
CA TRP A 15 12.17 -9.42 14.92
C TRP A 15 11.15 -10.29 14.18
N ALA A 16 11.09 -11.57 14.54
CA ALA A 16 10.20 -12.54 13.92
C ALA A 16 8.73 -12.30 14.35
N PRO A 17 7.75 -12.43 13.43
CA PRO A 17 6.33 -12.24 13.75
C PRO A 17 5.83 -13.13 14.90
N ALA A 18 6.39 -14.33 15.05
CA ALA A 18 6.08 -15.25 16.13
C ALA A 18 6.39 -14.68 17.52
N HIS A 19 7.47 -13.91 17.67
CA HIS A 19 7.81 -13.26 18.94
C HIS A 19 6.87 -12.10 19.23
N LEU A 20 6.54 -11.30 18.22
CA LEU A 20 5.55 -10.23 18.34
C LEU A 20 4.19 -10.78 18.77
N LYS A 21 3.72 -11.86 18.13
CA LYS A 21 2.50 -12.57 18.54
C LYS A 21 2.54 -12.95 20.03
N GLY A 22 3.63 -13.54 20.51
CA GLY A 22 3.76 -13.93 21.92
C GLY A 22 3.68 -12.75 22.89
N VAL A 23 4.20 -11.58 22.53
CA VAL A 23 4.07 -10.34 23.32
C VAL A 23 2.63 -9.83 23.32
N LEU A 24 1.97 -9.83 22.15
CA LEU A 24 0.57 -9.42 21.99
C LEU A 24 -0.36 -10.29 22.84
N GLU A 25 -0.20 -11.61 22.79
CA GLU A 25 -0.99 -12.57 23.58
C GLU A 25 -0.78 -12.38 25.09
N ARG A 26 0.46 -12.11 25.50
CA ARG A 26 0.79 -11.97 26.92
C ARG A 26 0.25 -10.68 27.53
N TRP A 27 0.30 -9.57 26.80
CA TRP A 27 0.09 -8.23 27.37
C TRP A 27 -1.10 -7.46 26.80
N TYR A 28 -1.42 -7.63 25.51
CA TYR A 28 -2.33 -6.73 24.78
C TYR A 28 -3.70 -7.35 24.49
N TRP A 29 -3.74 -8.64 24.13
CA TRP A 29 -4.98 -9.38 23.85
C TRP A 29 -5.55 -10.05 25.09
N ARG A 30 -5.53 -9.33 26.21
CA ARG A 30 -6.19 -9.76 27.43
C ARG A 30 -7.66 -9.30 27.42
N GLU A 31 -8.49 -9.99 28.20
CA GLU A 31 -9.88 -9.57 28.46
C GLU A 31 -10.75 -9.44 27.20
N GLY A 32 -10.46 -10.21 26.16
CA GLY A 32 -11.24 -10.23 24.92
C GLY A 32 -10.99 -9.04 23.99
N ARG A 33 -9.93 -8.25 24.23
CA ARG A 33 -9.53 -7.16 23.33
C ARG A 33 -9.16 -7.72 21.94
N ARG A 34 -9.80 -7.17 20.90
CA ARG A 34 -9.69 -7.65 19.50
C ARG A 34 -8.67 -6.89 18.64
N ASP A 35 -8.24 -5.72 19.08
CA ASP A 35 -7.33 -4.86 18.36
C ASP A 35 -6.57 -3.95 19.33
N TYR A 36 -5.43 -3.43 18.88
CA TYR A 36 -4.65 -2.47 19.63
C TYR A 36 -3.98 -1.46 18.68
N PRO A 37 -3.93 -0.16 19.02
CA PRO A 37 -3.27 0.83 18.17
C PRO A 37 -1.77 0.55 18.03
N LEU A 38 -1.30 0.50 16.78
CA LEU A 38 0.08 0.12 16.48
C LEU A 38 1.07 1.22 16.89
N TYR A 39 0.67 2.50 16.83
CA TYR A 39 1.47 3.60 17.38
C TYR A 39 1.62 3.50 18.90
N GLN A 40 0.54 3.21 19.64
CA GLN A 40 0.63 3.00 21.08
C GLN A 40 1.47 1.77 21.42
N LEU A 41 1.37 0.70 20.63
CA LEU A 41 2.23 -0.47 20.79
C LEU A 41 3.70 -0.08 20.71
N TRP A 42 4.08 0.71 19.69
CA TRP A 42 5.45 1.23 19.56
C TRP A 42 5.86 2.09 20.77
N GLU A 43 5.01 3.03 21.21
CA GLU A 43 5.30 3.84 22.40
C GLU A 43 5.54 2.97 23.64
N ASP A 44 4.74 1.93 23.83
CA ASP A 44 4.86 1.01 24.96
C ASP A 44 6.21 0.26 24.92
N PHE A 45 6.64 -0.20 23.75
CA PHE A 45 7.98 -0.79 23.56
C PHE A 45 9.11 0.17 23.94
N CYS A 46 8.93 1.47 23.74
CA CYS A 46 9.90 2.50 24.16
C CYS A 46 9.78 2.86 25.65
N ARG A 47 8.60 2.70 26.27
CA ARG A 47 8.31 3.19 27.62
C ARG A 47 8.53 2.13 28.71
N TYR A 48 8.16 0.88 28.45
CA TYR A 48 8.14 -0.16 29.48
C TYR A 48 9.35 -1.07 29.43
N LEU A 49 10.14 -1.08 30.51
CA LEU A 49 11.40 -1.82 30.62
C LEU A 49 11.25 -3.35 30.55
N TYR A 50 10.05 -3.88 30.73
CA TYR A 50 9.75 -5.31 30.65
C TYR A 50 9.37 -5.77 29.23
N LEU A 51 9.22 -4.84 28.27
CA LEU A 51 9.02 -5.16 26.87
C LEU A 51 10.37 -5.24 26.12
N PRO A 52 10.46 -6.07 25.05
CA PRO A 52 11.66 -6.18 24.23
C PRO A 52 12.13 -4.82 23.67
N ARG A 53 13.41 -4.47 23.79
CA ARG A 53 13.94 -3.23 23.21
C ARG A 53 14.17 -3.40 21.71
N LEU A 54 13.35 -2.76 20.89
CA LEU A 54 13.53 -2.73 19.44
C LEU A 54 14.47 -1.59 19.04
N GLU A 55 15.28 -1.80 18.00
CA GLU A 55 16.24 -0.78 17.51
C GLU A 55 15.53 0.47 16.98
N ALA A 56 14.46 0.27 16.21
CA ALA A 56 13.71 1.33 15.57
C ALA A 56 12.27 0.89 15.29
N ALA A 57 11.39 1.86 15.04
CA ALA A 57 10.00 1.61 14.68
C ALA A 57 9.87 0.73 13.42
N SER A 58 10.85 0.83 12.49
CA SER A 58 10.92 -0.02 11.29
C SER A 58 11.01 -1.50 11.63
N VAL A 59 11.65 -1.89 12.74
CA VAL A 59 11.74 -3.30 13.16
C VAL A 59 10.37 -3.86 13.52
N LEU A 60 9.54 -3.07 14.21
CA LEU A 60 8.15 -3.43 14.49
C LEU A 60 7.34 -3.48 13.19
N GLN A 61 7.47 -2.46 12.34
CA GLN A 61 6.77 -2.35 11.07
C GLN A 61 7.06 -3.55 10.14
N GLU A 62 8.33 -3.92 9.99
CA GLU A 62 8.77 -5.07 9.20
C GLU A 62 8.25 -6.39 9.77
N SER A 63 8.26 -6.55 11.10
CA SER A 63 7.70 -7.73 11.77
C SER A 63 6.20 -7.86 11.51
N VAL A 64 5.48 -6.74 11.55
CA VAL A 64 4.05 -6.73 11.23
C VAL A 64 3.83 -7.04 9.74
N ALA A 65 4.56 -6.39 8.85
CA ALA A 65 4.46 -6.59 7.40
C ALA A 65 4.75 -8.05 6.98
N GLU A 66 5.69 -8.72 7.65
CA GLU A 66 5.95 -10.14 7.43
C GLU A 66 4.84 -11.02 8.04
N GLY A 67 4.35 -10.69 9.24
CA GLY A 67 3.33 -11.45 9.94
C GLY A 67 1.97 -11.50 9.21
N VAL A 68 1.57 -10.41 8.57
CA VAL A 68 0.27 -10.30 7.89
C VAL A 68 0.19 -11.04 6.55
N LYS A 69 1.35 -11.44 5.98
CA LYS A 69 1.39 -12.27 4.76
C LYS A 69 0.77 -13.64 5.00
N GLY A 70 0.94 -14.16 6.20
CA GLY A 70 0.31 -15.40 6.68
C GLY A 70 -0.97 -15.12 7.44
N ARG A 71 -1.57 -16.19 7.98
CA ARG A 71 -2.76 -16.13 8.84
C ARG A 71 -2.51 -16.64 10.25
N ASP A 72 -1.26 -16.93 10.59
CA ASP A 72 -0.87 -17.63 11.81
C ASP A 72 -0.64 -16.68 13.00
N PHE A 73 -0.50 -15.38 12.74
CA PHE A 73 -0.04 -14.41 13.74
C PHE A 73 -1.10 -13.37 14.13
N PHE A 74 -1.32 -12.38 13.27
CA PHE A 74 -2.21 -11.24 13.50
C PHE A 74 -2.58 -10.62 12.15
N GLY A 75 -3.63 -9.82 12.16
CA GLY A 75 -3.95 -8.90 11.06
C GLY A 75 -3.41 -7.50 11.31
N TYR A 76 -3.40 -6.68 10.28
CA TYR A 76 -3.16 -5.24 10.35
C TYR A 76 -4.33 -4.50 9.73
N ALA A 77 -4.70 -3.35 10.25
CA ALA A 77 -5.67 -2.45 9.64
C ALA A 77 -5.14 -1.02 9.63
N GLN A 78 -5.49 -0.27 8.59
CA GLN A 78 -5.11 1.14 8.48
C GLN A 78 -5.95 2.03 9.40
N ALA A 79 -7.21 1.66 9.63
CA ALA A 79 -8.11 2.36 10.55
C ALA A 79 -9.23 1.44 11.01
N ARG A 80 -9.97 1.88 12.04
CA ARG A 80 -11.23 1.25 12.47
C ARG A 80 -12.42 2.15 12.14
N GLU A 81 -13.31 1.63 11.30
CA GLU A 81 -14.57 2.26 10.92
C GLU A 81 -15.72 1.56 11.67
N GLY A 82 -15.95 1.97 12.92
CA GLY A 82 -16.95 1.35 13.80
C GLY A 82 -16.58 -0.10 14.14
N GLU A 83 -17.31 -1.07 13.58
CA GLU A 83 -17.07 -2.52 13.78
C GLU A 83 -16.27 -3.16 12.63
N ARG A 84 -15.84 -2.36 11.64
CA ARG A 84 -15.07 -2.82 10.48
C ARG A 84 -13.62 -2.29 10.56
N TYR A 85 -12.67 -3.14 10.19
CA TYR A 85 -11.28 -2.79 10.00
C TYR A 85 -11.05 -2.36 8.54
N ALA A 86 -10.74 -1.09 8.32
CA ALA A 86 -10.44 -0.54 7.00
C ALA A 86 -9.00 -0.91 6.59
N GLY A 87 -8.81 -1.29 5.33
CA GLY A 87 -7.49 -1.70 4.82
C GLY A 87 -6.93 -2.95 5.52
N LEU A 88 -7.79 -3.90 5.90
CA LEU A 88 -7.39 -5.11 6.63
C LEU A 88 -6.44 -5.99 5.79
N LEU A 89 -5.23 -6.22 6.29
CA LEU A 89 -4.26 -7.19 5.78
C LEU A 89 -4.23 -8.42 6.70
N PHE A 90 -4.61 -9.59 6.18
CA PHE A 90 -4.52 -10.86 6.90
C PHE A 90 -4.51 -12.06 5.92
N GLY A 91 -3.34 -12.66 5.73
CA GLY A 91 -3.07 -13.59 4.62
C GLY A 91 -2.79 -12.87 3.30
N ALA A 92 -2.33 -11.62 3.35
CA ALA A 92 -2.08 -10.77 2.20
C ALA A 92 -0.84 -9.91 2.42
N SER A 93 -0.12 -9.62 1.34
CA SER A 93 0.98 -8.65 1.36
C SER A 93 0.42 -7.25 1.17
N GLY A 94 0.93 -6.29 1.94
CA GLY A 94 0.61 -4.88 1.79
C GLY A 94 1.52 -4.02 2.66
N THR A 95 1.45 -2.71 2.46
CA THR A 95 2.28 -1.77 3.21
C THR A 95 1.68 -1.51 4.59
N VAL A 96 2.52 -1.61 5.60
CA VAL A 96 2.17 -1.37 7.00
C VAL A 96 2.73 -0.02 7.41
N TYR A 97 1.88 0.83 7.99
CA TYR A 97 2.26 2.10 8.58
C TYR A 97 2.01 2.10 10.08
N ILE A 98 2.90 2.76 10.83
CA ILE A 98 2.70 3.05 12.25
C ILE A 98 2.24 4.50 12.36
N ASP A 99 0.92 4.69 12.46
CA ASP A 99 0.28 6.00 12.59
C ASP A 99 -0.80 5.95 13.69
N GLY A 100 -1.47 7.07 13.95
CA GLY A 100 -2.43 7.18 15.05
C GLY A 100 -3.69 6.33 14.89
N GLU A 101 -4.04 5.93 13.67
CA GLU A 101 -5.25 5.18 13.35
C GLU A 101 -4.97 3.70 13.09
N SER A 102 -3.73 3.34 12.81
CA SER A 102 -3.35 2.00 12.43
C SER A 102 -3.39 1.02 13.61
N LEU A 103 -3.83 -0.20 13.33
CA LEU A 103 -4.20 -1.18 14.34
C LEU A 103 -3.54 -2.52 14.04
N ILE A 104 -3.08 -3.18 15.09
CA ILE A 104 -2.81 -4.60 15.07
C ILE A 104 -4.06 -5.34 15.51
N VAL A 105 -4.54 -6.25 14.67
CA VAL A 105 -5.84 -6.92 14.81
C VAL A 105 -5.61 -8.37 15.23
N HIS A 106 -6.38 -8.82 16.22
CA HIS A 106 -6.39 -10.20 16.66
C HIS A 106 -6.76 -11.14 15.49
N PRO A 107 -6.07 -12.28 15.30
CA PRO A 107 -6.27 -13.15 14.15
C PRO A 107 -7.71 -13.63 13.98
N GLU A 108 -8.41 -13.93 15.09
CA GLU A 108 -9.83 -14.33 15.04
C GLU A 108 -10.75 -13.19 14.53
N ALA A 109 -10.48 -11.94 14.93
CA ALA A 109 -11.27 -10.79 14.51
C ALA A 109 -11.04 -10.49 13.02
N ALA A 110 -9.78 -10.58 12.57
CA ALA A 110 -9.42 -10.44 11.16
C ALA A 110 -10.06 -11.54 10.29
N ALA A 111 -10.00 -12.81 10.74
CA ALA A 111 -10.62 -13.93 10.05
C ALA A 111 -12.14 -13.78 9.95
N ALA A 112 -12.79 -13.33 11.03
CA ALA A 112 -14.24 -13.12 11.07
C ALA A 112 -14.69 -12.05 10.06
N GLN A 113 -13.96 -10.93 9.93
CA GLN A 113 -14.29 -9.92 8.92
C GLN A 113 -14.13 -10.48 7.49
N LEU A 114 -13.01 -11.12 7.19
CA LEU A 114 -12.77 -11.69 5.86
C LEU A 114 -13.83 -12.73 5.48
N ALA A 115 -14.29 -13.54 6.42
CA ALA A 115 -15.39 -14.48 6.19
C ALA A 115 -16.72 -13.77 5.90
N ARG A 116 -17.04 -12.68 6.61
CA ARG A 116 -18.24 -11.87 6.34
C ARG A 116 -18.20 -11.19 4.97
N GLU A 117 -17.05 -10.65 4.60
CA GLU A 117 -16.85 -10.00 3.29
C GLU A 117 -16.98 -11.02 2.15
N GLN A 118 -16.46 -12.24 2.32
CA GLN A 118 -16.64 -13.33 1.35
C GLN A 118 -18.08 -13.84 1.25
N ALA A 119 -18.81 -13.90 2.38
CA ALA A 119 -20.21 -14.32 2.40
C ALA A 119 -21.17 -13.27 1.81
N THR A 120 -20.77 -11.99 1.82
CA THR A 120 -21.56 -10.86 1.29
C THR A 120 -21.22 -10.55 -0.17
N ALA A 121 -20.15 -11.14 -0.73
CA ALA A 121 -19.84 -11.02 -2.14
C ALA A 121 -20.88 -11.78 -2.99
N PRO A 122 -21.64 -11.12 -3.89
CA PRO A 122 -22.51 -11.84 -4.81
C PRO A 122 -21.66 -12.72 -5.73
N ALA A 123 -22.08 -13.97 -5.91
CA ALA A 123 -21.49 -14.88 -6.90
C ALA A 123 -21.74 -14.32 -8.31
N GLY A 124 -20.76 -13.61 -8.88
CA GLY A 124 -20.75 -13.18 -10.27
C GLY A 124 -20.15 -11.79 -10.47
N GLY A 125 -18.95 -11.74 -11.03
CA GLY A 125 -18.31 -10.48 -11.43
C GLY A 125 -16.86 -10.64 -11.83
N GLY A 126 -16.61 -11.24 -13.00
CA GLY A 126 -15.36 -10.97 -13.73
C GLY A 126 -15.28 -9.47 -14.04
N PRO A 127 -14.07 -8.89 -14.19
CA PRO A 127 -13.93 -7.45 -14.31
C PRO A 127 -14.47 -6.98 -15.67
N ALA A 128 -15.58 -6.24 -15.63
CA ALA A 128 -15.99 -5.37 -16.73
C ALA A 128 -16.73 -4.14 -16.18
N GLY A 129 -16.16 -2.97 -16.46
CA GLY A 129 -16.83 -1.67 -16.50
C GLY A 129 -15.92 -0.72 -17.28
N GLY A 130 -16.35 -0.02 -18.31
CA GLY A 130 -17.66 0.11 -18.95
C GLY A 130 -17.55 1.15 -20.07
N GLY A 131 -18.50 1.16 -21.02
CA GLY A 131 -18.59 2.19 -22.05
C GLY A 131 -19.68 2.00 -23.10
N ALA A 132 -20.91 2.41 -22.75
CA ALA A 132 -22.00 3.00 -23.57
C ALA A 132 -22.51 2.34 -24.89
N GLY A 133 -23.84 2.10 -24.95
CA GLY A 133 -24.62 1.67 -26.15
C GLY A 133 -25.09 2.84 -27.04
N PRO A 134 -26.29 2.82 -27.69
CA PRO A 134 -27.20 1.72 -28.08
C PRO A 134 -27.60 1.75 -29.60
N GLY A 135 -28.18 0.68 -30.16
CA GLY A 135 -28.79 0.74 -31.52
C GLY A 135 -29.27 -0.56 -32.17
N SER A 136 -30.59 -0.81 -32.10
CA SER A 136 -31.50 -1.36 -33.14
C SER A 136 -31.29 -2.76 -33.79
N ARG A 137 -32.11 -3.74 -33.35
CA ARG A 137 -33.09 -4.65 -34.05
C ARG A 137 -32.70 -5.40 -35.37
N PRO A 138 -33.45 -6.46 -35.76
CA PRO A 138 -33.53 -7.84 -35.27
C PRO A 138 -32.89 -8.87 -36.24
N ALA A 139 -32.80 -10.13 -35.80
CA ALA A 139 -32.30 -11.30 -36.53
C ALA A 139 -32.96 -11.57 -37.90
N PRO A 140 -32.34 -12.42 -38.73
CA PRO A 140 -32.88 -13.79 -38.79
C PRO A 140 -31.82 -14.89 -38.75
N ALA A 141 -32.34 -16.10 -38.52
CA ALA A 141 -31.68 -17.36 -38.32
C ALA A 141 -30.66 -17.74 -39.42
N GLY A 142 -29.62 -18.44 -39.01
CA GLY A 142 -28.63 -19.05 -39.87
C GLY A 142 -27.76 -20.01 -39.08
N GLU A 143 -28.27 -21.22 -38.89
CA GLU A 143 -27.55 -22.50 -38.91
C GLU A 143 -26.21 -22.58 -38.17
N ALA A 144 -26.20 -23.33 -37.06
CA ALA A 144 -24.98 -23.76 -36.40
C ALA A 144 -24.20 -24.76 -37.26
N PRO A 145 -22.88 -24.58 -37.42
CA PRO A 145 -21.96 -25.69 -37.58
C PRO A 145 -21.14 -25.89 -36.29
N PRO A 146 -20.73 -27.14 -36.01
CA PRO A 146 -20.01 -27.48 -34.80
C PRO A 146 -18.53 -27.12 -34.94
N GLY A 147 -17.91 -26.71 -33.83
CA GLY A 147 -16.46 -26.64 -33.74
C GLY A 147 -15.99 -25.39 -33.00
N GLY A 148 -15.66 -25.57 -31.72
CA GLY A 148 -14.97 -24.57 -30.93
C GLY A 148 -13.61 -24.25 -31.55
N GLY A 149 -13.53 -23.11 -32.24
CA GLY A 149 -12.27 -22.43 -32.51
C GLY A 149 -12.01 -21.44 -31.39
N ALA A 150 -10.96 -21.66 -30.62
CA ALA A 150 -10.52 -20.72 -29.59
C ALA A 150 -10.37 -19.30 -30.18
N PRO A 151 -10.72 -18.25 -29.42
CA PRO A 151 -10.60 -16.87 -29.91
C PRO A 151 -9.15 -16.57 -30.30
N PRO A 152 -8.93 -15.72 -31.33
CA PRO A 152 -7.59 -15.38 -31.80
C PRO A 152 -6.76 -14.78 -30.66
N LYS A 153 -5.57 -15.33 -30.42
CA LYS A 153 -4.64 -14.81 -29.41
C LYS A 153 -4.35 -13.33 -29.69
N ALA A 154 -4.76 -12.47 -28.76
CA ALA A 154 -4.49 -11.04 -28.81
C ALA A 154 -2.98 -10.79 -28.99
N ARG A 155 -2.63 -9.88 -29.90
CA ARG A 155 -1.23 -9.51 -30.14
C ARG A 155 -0.63 -8.93 -28.84
N PRO A 156 0.64 -9.21 -28.52
CA PRO A 156 1.24 -8.72 -27.30
C PRO A 156 1.34 -7.20 -27.31
N LEU A 157 0.78 -6.55 -26.28
CA LEU A 157 0.91 -5.11 -26.03
C LEU A 157 2.30 -4.82 -25.46
N ARG A 158 3.01 -3.83 -26.02
CA ARG A 158 4.43 -3.58 -25.73
C ARG A 158 4.74 -2.22 -25.12
N ARG A 159 3.75 -1.32 -25.02
CA ARG A 159 3.94 0.06 -24.55
C ARG A 159 2.80 0.44 -23.62
N PHE A 160 3.14 1.16 -22.56
CA PHE A 160 2.20 1.75 -21.61
C PHE A 160 2.47 3.26 -21.55
N HIS A 161 1.41 4.05 -21.59
CA HIS A 161 1.43 5.50 -21.39
C HIS A 161 0.28 5.85 -20.46
N GLY A 162 0.54 6.64 -19.42
CA GLY A 162 -0.45 7.05 -18.44
C GLY A 162 -0.03 8.36 -17.80
N ALA A 163 -1.02 9.21 -17.51
CA ALA A 163 -0.86 10.47 -16.81
C ALA A 163 -1.88 10.54 -15.68
N VAL A 164 -1.51 11.18 -14.59
CA VAL A 164 -2.39 11.40 -13.43
C VAL A 164 -2.09 12.78 -12.86
N GLU A 165 -3.13 13.56 -12.60
CA GLU A 165 -3.02 14.84 -11.89
C GLU A 165 -2.87 14.57 -10.40
N LEU A 166 -1.91 15.25 -9.77
CA LEU A 166 -1.58 15.08 -8.37
C LEU A 166 -1.97 16.31 -7.57
N ASP A 167 -2.55 16.10 -6.39
CA ASP A 167 -2.69 17.15 -5.40
C ASP A 167 -1.29 17.52 -4.87
N PRO A 168 -0.83 18.79 -5.02
CA PRO A 168 0.49 19.22 -4.55
C PRO A 168 0.72 18.95 -3.06
N LEU A 169 -0.31 19.03 -2.21
CA LEU A 169 -0.20 18.79 -0.78
C LEU A 169 -0.01 17.32 -0.44
N ARG A 170 -0.39 16.41 -1.36
CA ARG A 170 -0.33 14.96 -1.19
C ARG A 170 0.57 14.28 -2.22
N ALA A 171 1.31 15.04 -3.02
CA ALA A 171 2.09 14.54 -4.15
C ALA A 171 3.11 13.47 -3.73
N GLY A 172 3.75 13.62 -2.55
CA GLY A 172 4.67 12.61 -2.02
C GLY A 172 4.00 11.26 -1.74
N LEU A 173 2.82 11.26 -1.12
CA LEU A 173 2.04 10.04 -0.86
C LEU A 173 1.58 9.40 -2.17
N ALA A 174 1.07 10.20 -3.11
CA ALA A 174 0.56 9.72 -4.38
C ALA A 174 1.66 9.15 -5.28
N LEU A 175 2.85 9.78 -5.33
CA LEU A 175 4.00 9.24 -6.05
C LEU A 175 4.47 7.90 -5.46
N GLY A 176 4.42 7.74 -4.14
CA GLY A 176 4.68 6.46 -3.48
C GLY A 176 3.70 5.37 -3.91
N GLN A 177 2.40 5.68 -3.92
CA GLN A 177 1.37 4.76 -4.41
C GLN A 177 1.55 4.40 -5.89
N ILE A 178 1.88 5.36 -6.75
CA ILE A 178 2.17 5.10 -8.17
C ILE A 178 3.40 4.19 -8.32
N ALA A 179 4.41 4.39 -7.47
CA ALA A 179 5.59 3.53 -7.47
C ALA A 179 5.27 2.07 -7.10
N GLU A 180 4.42 1.86 -6.09
CA GLU A 180 4.04 0.53 -5.61
C GLU A 180 3.03 -0.16 -6.54
N GLU A 181 2.00 0.55 -6.98
CA GLU A 181 0.86 -0.03 -7.71
C GLU A 181 1.06 -0.06 -9.23
N VAL A 182 2.00 0.72 -9.77
CA VAL A 182 2.22 0.80 -11.23
C VAL A 182 3.66 0.47 -11.57
N ILE A 183 4.63 1.22 -11.04
CA ILE A 183 6.04 1.08 -11.43
C ILE A 183 6.58 -0.31 -11.05
N GLN A 184 6.25 -0.81 -9.85
CA GLN A 184 6.73 -2.09 -9.36
C GLN A 184 6.37 -3.27 -10.29
N HIS A 185 5.21 -3.24 -10.93
CA HIS A 185 4.80 -4.28 -11.87
C HIS A 185 5.66 -4.33 -13.14
N PHE A 186 6.21 -3.19 -13.55
CA PHE A 186 7.16 -3.10 -14.66
C PHE A 186 8.57 -3.50 -14.24
N THR A 187 9.01 -3.14 -13.03
CA THR A 187 10.35 -3.46 -12.51
C THR A 187 10.57 -4.97 -12.32
N ARG A 188 9.50 -5.75 -12.13
CA ARG A 188 9.56 -7.22 -12.06
C ARG A 188 9.85 -7.90 -13.41
N LYS A 189 9.85 -7.16 -14.52
CA LYS A 189 10.10 -7.69 -15.87
C LYS A 189 11.52 -7.30 -16.34
N PRO A 190 12.42 -8.27 -16.55
CA PRO A 190 13.85 -8.01 -16.80
C PRO A 190 14.15 -7.19 -18.07
N ASP A 191 13.20 -7.07 -19.00
CA ASP A 191 13.38 -6.32 -20.27
C ASP A 191 12.56 -5.03 -20.37
N THR A 192 12.15 -4.43 -19.24
CA THR A 192 11.32 -3.20 -19.25
C THR A 192 12.13 -1.96 -18.92
N ARG A 193 12.20 -1.02 -19.86
CA ARG A 193 12.72 0.34 -19.62
C ARG A 193 11.60 1.24 -19.12
N ILE A 194 11.80 1.82 -17.94
CA ILE A 194 10.84 2.74 -17.31
C ILE A 194 11.44 4.14 -17.36
N THR A 195 10.63 5.13 -17.70
CA THR A 195 10.98 6.56 -17.63
C THR A 195 9.86 7.24 -16.88
N LEU A 196 10.21 7.95 -15.81
CA LEU A 196 9.27 8.73 -15.01
C LEU A 196 9.59 10.21 -15.22
N THR A 197 8.55 11.00 -15.49
CA THR A 197 8.65 12.44 -15.68
C THR A 197 7.67 13.09 -14.71
N LEU A 198 8.18 14.00 -13.87
CA LEU A 198 7.37 14.85 -13.02
C LEU A 198 7.37 16.26 -13.60
N GLU A 199 6.19 16.79 -13.85
CA GLU A 199 5.97 18.14 -14.35
C GLU A 199 5.27 18.95 -13.26
N ILE A 200 5.72 20.18 -13.03
CA ILE A 200 5.16 21.09 -12.03
C ILE A 200 4.76 22.37 -12.74
N ALA A 201 3.46 22.65 -12.79
CA ALA A 201 2.89 23.88 -13.32
C ALA A 201 2.31 24.72 -12.17
N ALA A 202 2.65 26.00 -12.14
CA ALA A 202 2.13 26.94 -11.15
C ALA A 202 1.76 28.25 -11.85
N GLU A 203 0.51 28.65 -11.73
CA GLU A 203 -0.03 29.87 -12.33
C GLU A 203 -0.44 30.86 -11.22
N SER A 204 -0.17 32.15 -11.44
CA SER A 204 -0.56 33.22 -10.52
C SER A 204 -1.04 34.42 -11.32
N THR A 205 -2.26 34.87 -11.05
CA THR A 205 -2.82 36.09 -11.67
C THR A 205 -2.12 37.37 -11.23
N GLN A 206 -1.35 37.33 -10.15
CA GLN A 206 -0.56 38.48 -9.66
C GLN A 206 0.94 38.32 -9.94
N GLY A 207 1.32 37.24 -10.62
CA GLY A 207 2.72 36.85 -10.82
C GLY A 207 3.38 36.30 -9.56
N PHE A 208 4.69 36.05 -9.67
CA PHE A 208 5.56 35.60 -8.59
C PHE A 208 6.61 36.67 -8.31
N ASP A 209 6.82 36.97 -7.03
CA ASP A 209 7.84 37.95 -6.61
C ASP A 209 9.27 37.43 -6.87
N ASP A 210 10.24 38.35 -6.88
CA ASP A 210 11.63 38.03 -7.22
C ASP A 210 12.28 37.03 -6.26
N THR A 211 11.90 37.06 -4.98
CA THR A 211 12.42 36.13 -3.98
C THR A 211 11.92 34.72 -4.28
N THR A 212 10.62 34.57 -4.52
CA THR A 212 10.01 33.29 -4.89
C THR A 212 10.62 32.71 -6.16
N ARG A 213 10.73 33.51 -7.23
CA ARG A 213 11.34 33.06 -8.49
C ARG A 213 12.76 32.56 -8.29
N ARG A 214 13.58 33.34 -7.58
CA ARG A 214 14.97 32.98 -7.31
C ARG A 214 15.08 31.69 -6.51
N THR A 215 14.30 31.56 -5.44
CA THR A 215 14.30 30.34 -4.60
C THR A 215 13.90 29.11 -5.41
N VAL A 216 12.86 29.19 -6.25
CA VAL A 216 12.40 28.07 -7.06
C VAL A 216 13.46 27.65 -8.09
N VAL A 217 14.09 28.60 -8.80
CA VAL A 217 15.14 28.30 -9.78
C VAL A 217 16.39 27.69 -9.12
N GLU A 218 16.82 28.20 -7.96
CA GLU A 218 17.96 27.65 -7.22
C GLU A 218 17.68 26.21 -6.74
N ASN A 219 16.47 25.95 -6.23
CA ASN A 219 16.06 24.61 -5.81
C ASN A 219 15.93 23.65 -7.00
N ALA A 220 15.34 24.09 -8.11
CA ALA A 220 15.19 23.27 -9.31
C ALA A 220 16.54 22.83 -9.87
N ARG A 221 17.55 23.73 -9.88
CA ARG A 221 18.93 23.38 -10.24
C ARG A 221 19.53 22.36 -9.29
N THR A 222 19.33 22.54 -7.98
CA THR A 222 19.84 21.63 -6.95
C THR A 222 19.20 20.23 -7.06
N LEU A 223 17.92 20.17 -7.43
CA LEU A 223 17.15 18.93 -7.57
C LEU A 223 17.27 18.28 -8.96
N GLY A 224 18.02 18.88 -9.88
CA GLY A 224 18.33 18.28 -11.19
C GLY A 224 17.21 18.39 -12.23
N PHE A 225 16.35 19.42 -12.15
CA PHE A 225 15.36 19.69 -13.18
C PHE A 225 16.04 19.92 -14.54
N SER A 226 15.54 19.26 -15.59
CA SER A 226 16.04 19.45 -16.95
C SER A 226 15.67 20.82 -17.51
N HIS A 227 14.49 21.33 -17.16
CA HIS A 227 13.98 22.65 -17.53
C HIS A 227 13.25 23.23 -16.32
N ALA A 228 13.53 24.50 -16.00
CA ALA A 228 12.89 25.25 -14.92
C ALA A 228 13.06 26.75 -15.19
N GLU A 229 12.03 27.37 -15.75
CA GLU A 229 11.98 28.80 -16.09
C GLU A 229 10.62 29.38 -15.74
N PHE A 230 10.58 30.70 -15.56
CA PHE A 230 9.34 31.46 -15.40
C PHE A 230 9.07 32.18 -16.71
N GLU A 231 7.84 32.06 -17.21
CA GLU A 231 7.38 32.72 -18.43
C GLU A 231 6.57 33.97 -18.06
N GLU A 232 6.65 35.02 -18.90
CA GLU A 232 5.88 36.25 -18.70
C GLU A 232 4.44 36.11 -19.23
N GLU A 233 4.23 35.21 -20.21
CA GLU A 233 2.95 34.69 -20.75
C GLU A 233 3.23 33.57 -21.76
#